data_AF-A0AA38J7Y7-F1
#
_entry.id   AF-A0AA38J7Y7-F1
#
_cell.length_a   1.000
_cell.length_b   1.000
_cell.length_c   1.000
_cell.angle_alpha   90.00
_cell.angle_beta   90.00
_cell.angle_gamma   90.00
#
_symmetry.space_group_name_H-M   'P 1'
#
loop_
_entity.id
_entity.type
_entity.pdbx_description
1 polymer ?
#
loop_
_entity_poly.entity_id
_entity_poly.type
_entity_poly.pdbx_seq_one_letter_code
_entity_poly.pdbx_strand_id
1 'polypeptide(L)'
;MDITPSTITDIEIFRLPPRWLFVQVKTSDNIFGWGESTLEGHTEAIEGAFSDLPIADNIQDIWQTAYMGRFYRGGPVFMGKKLGVPIWQLLGGKARNHPSAVVSAAEARKAQGFTAVKMNGTDSISWVDSYALLEATVERVK
;
A
#
# COMPACT_ATOMS: atom_id res chain seq x y z
N MET A 1 24.17 -32.71 -9.83
CA MET A 1 23.19 -32.19 -10.80
C MET A 1 23.62 -30.78 -11.09
N ASP A 2 23.91 -30.44 -12.34
CA ASP A 2 24.10 -29.04 -12.71
C ASP A 2 22.73 -28.37 -12.67
N ILE A 3 22.60 -27.35 -11.82
CA ILE A 3 21.42 -26.49 -11.80
C ILE A 3 21.71 -25.38 -12.79
N THR A 4 21.21 -25.52 -14.02
CA THR A 4 21.20 -24.43 -14.98
C THR A 4 20.39 -23.27 -14.37
N PRO A 5 20.92 -22.03 -14.34
CA PRO A 5 20.20 -20.92 -13.73
C PRO A 5 18.97 -20.56 -14.59
N SER A 6 17.79 -20.63 -13.99
CA SER A 6 16.51 -20.25 -14.61
C SER A 6 16.47 -18.73 -14.81
N THR A 7 16.75 -18.25 -16.02
CA THR A 7 16.81 -16.81 -16.30
C THR A 7 15.42 -16.20 -16.33
N ILE A 8 15.28 -14.91 -15.99
CA ILE A 8 13.99 -14.21 -16.11
C ILE A 8 13.77 -13.87 -17.59
N THR A 9 12.56 -14.15 -18.08
CA THR A 9 12.17 -13.94 -19.49
C THR A 9 11.05 -12.91 -19.68
N ASP A 10 10.19 -12.74 -18.67
CA ASP A 10 9.05 -11.82 -18.73
C ASP A 10 8.62 -11.36 -17.33
N ILE A 11 8.03 -10.17 -17.25
CA ILE A 11 7.46 -9.57 -16.04
C ILE A 11 6.12 -8.90 -16.41
N GLU A 12 5.02 -9.60 -16.17
CA GLU A 12 3.66 -9.12 -16.50
C GLU A 12 2.98 -8.50 -15.26
N ILE A 13 2.22 -7.42 -15.47
CA ILE A 13 1.60 -6.62 -14.40
C ILE A 13 0.08 -6.65 -14.51
N PHE A 14 -0.59 -6.99 -13.40
CA PHE A 14 -2.03 -7.22 -13.32
C PHE A 14 -2.69 -6.20 -12.39
N ARG A 15 -3.43 -5.25 -12.97
CA ARG A 15 -4.32 -4.33 -12.22
C ARG A 15 -5.59 -5.07 -11.80
N LEU A 16 -5.81 -5.26 -10.50
CA LEU A 16 -7.01 -5.91 -9.96
C LEU A 16 -7.90 -4.90 -9.21
N PRO A 17 -9.18 -4.71 -9.63
CA PRO A 17 -10.12 -3.88 -8.90
C PRO A 17 -10.31 -4.32 -7.44
N PRO A 18 -10.42 -3.39 -6.47
CA PRO A 18 -10.58 -1.96 -6.67
C PRO A 18 -9.26 -1.17 -6.76
N ARG A 19 -8.11 -1.76 -6.39
CA ARG A 19 -6.84 -1.00 -6.25
C ARG A 19 -5.55 -1.82 -6.23
N TRP A 20 -5.61 -3.14 -6.38
CA TRP A 20 -4.43 -4.01 -6.25
C TRP A 20 -3.59 -3.99 -7.53
N LEU A 21 -2.27 -4.18 -7.37
CA LEU A 21 -1.36 -4.47 -8.48
C LEU A 21 -0.54 -5.70 -8.11
N PHE A 22 -0.72 -6.76 -8.90
CA PHE A 22 0.08 -7.98 -8.82
C PHE A 22 1.08 -8.04 -9.97
N VAL A 23 2.18 -8.74 -9.75
CA VAL A 23 3.26 -8.92 -10.71
C VAL A 23 3.54 -10.40 -10.84
N GLN A 24 3.59 -10.90 -12.08
CA GLN A 24 4.03 -12.26 -12.40
C GLN A 24 5.41 -12.19 -13.02
N VAL A 25 6.32 -13.04 -12.56
CA VAL A 25 7.67 -13.19 -13.13
C VAL A 25 7.77 -14.57 -13.77
N LYS A 26 8.15 -14.64 -15.05
CA LYS A 26 8.28 -15.89 -15.80
C LYS A 26 9.74 -16.19 -16.11
N THR A 27 10.18 -17.42 -15.88
CA THR A 27 11.54 -17.88 -16.22
C THR A 27 11.63 -18.64 -17.54
N SER A 28 12.86 -18.82 -18.03
CA SER A 28 13.25 -19.70 -19.15
C SER A 28 12.60 -21.08 -19.07
N ASP A 29 12.52 -21.61 -17.85
CA ASP A 29 12.10 -22.98 -17.56
C ASP A 29 10.58 -23.08 -17.38
N ASN A 30 9.86 -22.01 -17.74
CA ASN A 30 8.41 -21.84 -17.63
C ASN A 30 7.89 -22.01 -16.18
N ILE A 31 8.70 -21.57 -15.21
CA ILE A 31 8.30 -21.41 -13.80
C ILE A 31 7.77 -19.99 -13.62
N PHE A 32 6.72 -19.85 -12.81
CA PHE A 32 6.04 -18.57 -12.55
C PHE A 32 6.13 -18.20 -11.07
N GLY A 33 6.72 -17.04 -10.78
CA GLY A 33 6.65 -16.38 -9.48
C GLY A 33 5.56 -15.32 -9.46
N TRP A 34 4.98 -15.04 -8.28
CA TRP A 34 3.99 -13.98 -8.07
C TRP A 34 4.41 -13.07 -6.92
N GLY A 35 4.18 -11.76 -7.08
CA GLY A 35 4.35 -10.75 -6.05
C GLY A 35 3.24 -9.71 -6.07
N GLU A 36 3.11 -8.95 -4.98
CA GLU A 36 2.24 -7.78 -4.90
C GLU A 36 3.09 -6.50 -4.93
N SER A 37 2.61 -5.45 -5.59
CA SER A 37 3.22 -4.12 -5.59
C SER A 37 2.14 -3.03 -5.58
N THR A 38 1.08 -3.27 -4.80
CA THR A 38 -0.01 -2.33 -4.55
C THR A 38 0.50 -1.05 -3.89
N LEU A 39 0.27 0.08 -4.55
CA LEU A 39 0.34 1.42 -3.96
C LEU A 39 -0.94 2.17 -4.34
N GLU A 40 -1.83 2.40 -3.37
CA GLU A 40 -3.15 2.95 -3.67
C GLU A 40 -3.09 4.30 -4.42
N GLY A 41 -3.75 4.36 -5.58
CA GLY A 41 -3.88 5.58 -6.39
C GLY A 41 -2.63 5.99 -7.17
N HIS A 42 -1.60 5.14 -7.25
CA HIS A 42 -0.32 5.44 -7.91
C HIS A 42 0.15 4.29 -8.84
N THR A 43 -0.80 3.51 -9.37
CA THR A 43 -0.57 2.28 -10.16
C THR A 43 0.38 2.51 -11.35
N GLU A 44 0.18 3.59 -12.10
CA GLU A 44 1.01 4.01 -13.24
C GLU A 44 2.49 4.24 -12.85
N ALA A 45 2.74 4.71 -11.63
CA ALA A 45 4.09 5.00 -11.15
C ALA A 45 4.86 3.72 -10.75
N ILE A 46 4.13 2.67 -10.35
CA ILE A 46 4.69 1.33 -10.11
C ILE A 46 4.96 0.64 -11.45
N GLU A 47 4.04 0.69 -12.41
CA GLU A 47 4.25 0.17 -13.77
C GLU A 47 5.46 0.82 -14.45
N GLY A 48 5.60 2.15 -14.34
CA GLY A 48 6.79 2.85 -14.82
C GLY A 48 8.09 2.37 -14.17
N ALA A 49 8.07 2.08 -12.86
CA ALA A 49 9.24 1.56 -12.13
C ALA A 49 9.65 0.15 -12.58
N PHE A 50 8.69 -0.70 -12.96
CA PHE A 50 8.97 -2.01 -13.56
C PHE A 50 9.42 -1.92 -15.02
N SER A 51 8.86 -1.01 -15.83
CA SER A 51 9.25 -0.84 -17.24
C SER A 51 10.70 -0.38 -17.44
N ASP A 52 11.30 0.20 -16.39
CA ASP A 52 12.69 0.68 -16.35
C ASP A 52 13.54 -0.17 -15.37
N LEU A 53 13.10 -1.39 -15.07
CA LEU A 53 13.86 -2.40 -14.33
C LEU A 53 14.59 -3.31 -15.35
N PRO A 54 15.93 -3.38 -15.35
CA PRO A 54 16.64 -4.33 -16.19
C PRO A 54 16.42 -5.77 -15.69
N ILE A 55 16.27 -6.70 -16.62
CA ILE A 55 16.20 -8.13 -16.35
C ILE A 55 17.58 -8.60 -15.83
N ALA A 56 17.58 -9.34 -14.72
CA ALA A 56 18.75 -9.95 -14.11
C ALA A 56 18.34 -11.26 -13.40
N ASP A 57 19.26 -12.22 -13.31
CA ASP A 57 18.89 -13.62 -12.99
C ASP A 57 19.14 -14.04 -11.54
N ASN A 58 19.75 -13.18 -10.71
CA ASN A 58 19.91 -13.41 -9.27
C ASN A 58 19.02 -12.45 -8.47
N ILE A 59 18.26 -12.98 -7.51
CA ILE A 59 17.42 -12.18 -6.58
C ILE A 59 18.22 -11.04 -5.91
N GLN A 60 19.46 -11.30 -5.53
CA GLN A 60 20.31 -10.29 -4.91
C GLN A 60 20.70 -9.17 -5.88
N ASP A 61 21.00 -9.48 -7.14
CA ASP A 61 21.40 -8.50 -8.16
C ASP A 61 20.20 -7.69 -8.65
N ILE A 62 19.03 -8.33 -8.80
CA ILE A 62 17.74 -7.65 -9.01
C ILE A 62 17.51 -6.62 -7.91
N TRP A 63 17.63 -7.02 -6.63
CA TRP A 63 17.40 -6.12 -5.49
C TRP A 63 18.41 -4.96 -5.43
N GLN A 64 19.70 -5.24 -5.62
CA GLN A 64 20.73 -4.18 -5.67
C GLN A 64 20.47 -3.22 -6.84
N THR A 65 20.03 -3.72 -7.99
CA THR A 65 19.79 -2.87 -9.16
C THR A 65 18.53 -2.01 -8.96
N ALA A 66 17.43 -2.60 -8.48
CA ALA A 66 16.19 -1.91 -8.17
C ALA A 66 16.36 -0.83 -7.08
N TYR A 67 17.03 -1.16 -5.98
CA TYR A 67 17.11 -0.31 -4.79
C TYR A 67 18.37 0.58 -4.73
N MET A 68 19.52 0.05 -5.16
CA MET A 68 20.82 0.73 -5.06
C MET A 68 21.33 1.32 -6.39
N GLY A 69 20.89 0.82 -7.54
CA GLY A 69 21.28 1.32 -8.87
C GLY A 69 20.78 2.73 -9.20
N ARG A 70 19.80 3.25 -8.46
CA ARG A 70 19.25 4.61 -8.61
C ARG A 70 20.05 5.64 -7.79
N PHE A 71 20.18 6.86 -8.29
CA PHE A 71 20.84 7.97 -7.56
C PHE A 71 20.01 8.40 -6.32
N TYR A 72 18.73 8.70 -6.54
CA TYR A 72 17.72 8.85 -5.49
C TYR A 72 17.15 7.49 -5.10
N ARG A 73 16.82 7.28 -3.82
CA ARG A 73 16.43 5.97 -3.27
C ARG A 73 15.30 6.10 -2.25
N GLY A 74 14.45 5.07 -2.19
CA GLY A 74 13.41 4.91 -1.17
C GLY A 74 12.14 5.74 -1.37
N GLY A 75 11.25 5.67 -0.38
CA GLY A 75 9.88 6.19 -0.44
C GLY A 75 8.91 5.22 -1.14
N PRO A 76 7.64 5.61 -1.35
CA PRO A 76 6.62 4.72 -1.92
C PRO A 76 6.81 4.47 -3.43
N VAL A 77 7.58 5.33 -4.12
CA VAL A 77 8.04 5.07 -5.50
C VAL A 77 9.56 5.26 -5.58
N PHE A 78 10.12 6.48 -5.60
CA PHE A 78 11.58 6.65 -5.75
C PHE A 78 12.35 7.88 -5.17
N MET A 79 11.85 9.01 -4.66
CA MET A 79 10.53 9.56 -4.33
C MET A 79 10.69 11.10 -4.32
N GLY A 80 9.64 11.89 -4.61
CA GLY A 80 9.65 13.33 -4.32
C GLY A 80 8.33 14.05 -4.58
N LYS A 81 7.84 14.86 -3.62
CA LYS A 81 6.65 15.70 -3.81
C LYS A 81 6.96 16.89 -4.73
N LYS A 82 6.22 17.03 -5.83
CA LYS A 82 6.22 18.26 -6.66
C LYS A 82 5.02 19.18 -6.40
N LEU A 83 3.90 18.65 -5.93
CA LEU A 83 2.65 19.41 -5.75
C LEU A 83 2.53 19.97 -4.33
N GLY A 84 2.65 21.28 -4.19
CA GLY A 84 2.49 22.03 -2.94
C GLY A 84 1.04 22.18 -2.45
N VAL A 85 0.21 21.15 -2.66
CA VAL A 85 -1.21 21.14 -2.27
C VAL A 85 -1.42 20.25 -1.02
N PRO A 86 -2.39 20.57 -0.15
CA PRO A 86 -2.71 19.72 0.98
C PRO A 86 -3.35 18.40 0.50
N ILE A 87 -2.93 17.28 1.12
CA ILE A 87 -3.20 15.90 0.65
C ILE A 87 -4.70 15.61 0.43
N TRP A 88 -5.60 16.24 1.19
CA TRP A 88 -7.05 16.04 1.04
C TRP A 88 -7.63 16.49 -0.32
N GLN A 89 -6.94 17.36 -1.07
CA GLN A 89 -7.33 17.70 -2.45
C GLN A 89 -7.02 16.59 -3.45
N LEU A 90 -5.98 15.80 -3.21
CA LEU A 90 -5.57 14.69 -4.08
C LEU A 90 -6.43 13.43 -3.87
N LEU A 91 -7.04 13.29 -2.68
CA LEU A 91 -7.82 12.11 -2.27
C LEU A 91 -9.33 12.23 -2.56
N GLY A 92 -9.73 12.96 -3.59
CA GLY A 92 -11.13 13.02 -4.05
C GLY A 92 -12.09 13.89 -3.20
N GLY A 93 -11.56 14.73 -2.29
CA GLY A 93 -12.37 15.69 -1.53
C GLY A 93 -13.00 15.15 -0.25
N LYS A 94 -14.13 15.74 0.17
CA LYS A 94 -14.66 15.58 1.54
C LYS A 94 -15.55 14.34 1.71
N ALA A 95 -14.97 13.16 1.55
CA ALA A 95 -15.62 11.89 1.88
C ALA A 95 -15.43 11.51 3.37
N ARG A 96 -16.55 11.37 4.12
CA ARG A 96 -16.72 10.51 5.30
C ARG A 96 -18.12 10.61 5.92
N ASN A 97 -18.53 9.52 6.58
CA ASN A 97 -19.65 9.48 7.52
C ASN A 97 -19.11 9.44 8.97
N HIS A 98 -19.94 9.85 9.94
CA HIS A 98 -19.56 9.98 11.36
C HIS A 98 -19.37 8.61 12.07
N PRO A 99 -18.51 8.51 13.10
CA PRO A 99 -18.15 7.27 13.79
C PRO A 99 -19.16 6.85 14.87
N SER A 100 -20.46 6.98 14.62
CA SER A 100 -21.50 6.66 15.62
C SER A 100 -21.61 5.16 15.94
N ALA A 101 -21.21 4.28 15.02
CA ALA A 101 -21.36 2.83 15.12
C ALA A 101 -20.13 2.07 15.68
N VAL A 102 -19.17 2.77 16.32
CA VAL A 102 -17.91 2.15 16.78
C VAL A 102 -18.13 1.05 17.83
N VAL A 103 -19.01 1.29 18.81
CA VAL A 103 -19.27 0.33 19.90
C VAL A 103 -19.90 -0.95 19.37
N SER A 104 -21.01 -0.84 18.61
CA SER A 104 -21.71 -2.02 18.06
C SER A 104 -20.86 -2.79 17.03
N ALA A 105 -19.97 -2.10 16.29
CA ALA A 105 -18.98 -2.77 15.45
C ALA A 105 -17.94 -3.54 16.28
N ALA A 106 -17.50 -3.02 17.43
CA ALA A 106 -16.58 -3.70 18.34
C ALA A 106 -17.25 -4.91 19.04
N GLU A 107 -18.50 -4.77 19.49
CA GLU A 107 -19.31 -5.86 20.05
C GLU A 107 -19.49 -7.00 19.05
N ALA A 108 -19.77 -6.69 17.78
CA ALA A 108 -19.88 -7.69 16.71
C ALA A 108 -18.56 -8.45 16.46
N ARG A 109 -17.39 -7.84 16.70
CA ARG A 109 -16.09 -8.54 16.64
C ARG A 109 -15.81 -9.35 17.92
N LYS A 110 -16.19 -8.84 19.09
CA LYS A 110 -16.12 -9.59 20.35
C LYS A 110 -16.98 -10.87 20.29
N ALA A 111 -18.16 -10.80 19.70
CA ALA A 111 -19.03 -11.95 19.43
C ALA A 111 -18.43 -12.96 18.43
N GLN A 112 -17.51 -12.53 17.56
CA GLN A 112 -16.72 -13.38 16.66
C GLN A 112 -15.44 -13.94 17.33
N GLY A 113 -15.25 -13.73 18.64
CA GLY A 113 -14.11 -14.22 19.40
C GLY A 113 -12.85 -13.35 19.34
N PHE A 114 -12.89 -12.18 18.68
CA PHE A 114 -11.74 -11.27 18.66
C PHE A 114 -11.52 -10.59 20.02
N THR A 115 -10.33 -10.72 20.57
CA THR A 115 -9.92 -10.10 21.85
C THR A 115 -9.38 -8.67 21.70
N ALA A 116 -9.11 -8.22 20.48
CA ALA A 116 -8.66 -6.87 20.16
C ALA A 116 -9.29 -6.38 18.86
N VAL A 117 -9.62 -5.08 18.78
CA VAL A 117 -10.27 -4.46 17.62
C VAL A 117 -9.58 -3.14 17.28
N LYS A 118 -9.05 -3.02 16.06
CA LYS A 118 -8.56 -1.74 15.52
C LYS A 118 -9.75 -0.94 15.01
N MET A 119 -9.97 0.25 15.58
CA MET A 119 -11.10 1.13 15.30
C MET A 119 -10.63 2.59 15.12
N ASN A 120 -11.49 3.43 14.54
CA ASN A 120 -11.35 4.88 14.62
C ASN A 120 -12.43 5.43 15.55
N GLY A 121 -12.06 5.75 16.80
CA GLY A 121 -12.98 6.30 17.80
C GLY A 121 -13.19 7.81 17.71
N THR A 122 -12.33 8.54 16.98
CA THR A 122 -12.40 10.00 16.79
C THR A 122 -13.34 10.38 15.64
N ASP A 123 -14.12 11.45 15.83
CA ASP A 123 -14.81 12.11 14.72
C ASP A 123 -13.84 13.02 13.93
N SER A 124 -14.37 13.82 13.00
CA SER A 124 -13.63 14.75 12.15
C SER A 124 -13.15 15.96 12.95
N ILE A 125 -12.04 15.80 13.68
CA ILE A 125 -11.37 16.84 14.47
C ILE A 125 -10.48 17.72 13.56
N SER A 126 -10.51 19.03 13.78
CA SER A 126 -9.68 20.03 13.09
C SER A 126 -8.24 20.08 13.62
N TRP A 127 -7.33 20.78 12.94
CA TRP A 127 -5.93 20.87 13.39
C TRP A 127 -5.76 21.65 14.73
N VAL A 128 -6.68 22.58 14.99
CA VAL A 128 -6.94 23.17 16.32
C VAL A 128 -8.46 23.12 16.49
N ASP A 129 -8.94 22.55 17.59
CA ASP A 129 -10.37 22.30 17.82
C ASP A 129 -10.72 22.30 19.32
N SER A 130 -12.01 22.21 19.66
CA SER A 130 -12.51 22.25 21.04
C SER A 130 -12.21 20.97 21.83
N TYR A 131 -11.84 21.14 23.10
CA TYR A 131 -11.70 20.05 24.09
C TYR A 131 -12.93 19.15 24.19
N ALA A 132 -14.13 19.68 23.92
CA ALA A 132 -15.37 18.90 23.91
C ALA A 132 -15.36 17.72 22.92
N LEU A 133 -14.60 17.80 21.82
CA LEU A 133 -14.45 16.68 20.88
C LEU A 133 -13.53 15.58 21.40
N LEU A 134 -12.61 15.90 22.30
CA LEU A 134 -11.78 14.91 23.00
C LEU A 134 -12.62 14.16 24.03
N GLU A 135 -13.41 14.85 24.85
CA GLU A 135 -14.34 14.20 25.79
C GLU A 135 -15.37 13.33 25.06
N ALA A 136 -15.98 13.85 23.99
CA ALA A 136 -16.89 13.09 23.14
C ALA A 136 -16.19 11.94 22.36
N THR A 137 -14.86 11.85 22.38
CA THR A 137 -14.10 10.69 21.91
C THR A 137 -13.85 9.71 23.06
N VAL A 138 -13.45 10.21 24.23
CA VAL A 138 -13.21 9.41 25.44
C VAL A 138 -14.47 8.64 25.86
N GLU A 139 -15.63 9.29 25.91
CA GLU A 139 -16.93 8.63 26.20
C GLU A 139 -17.35 7.58 25.16
N ARG A 140 -16.76 7.58 23.96
CA ARG A 140 -17.04 6.59 22.90
C ARG A 140 -16.16 5.33 22.97
N VAL A 141 -15.04 5.39 23.72
CA VAL A 141 -14.01 4.33 23.75
C VAL A 141 -13.71 3.79 25.16
N LYS A 142 -14.47 4.23 26.16
CA LYS A 142 -14.53 3.64 27.51
C LYS A 142 -15.26 2.29 27.49
#